data_AF-A0A2E6CER5-F1
#
_entry.id   AF-A0A2E6CER5-F1
#
_cell.length_a   1.000
_cell.length_b   1.000
_cell.length_c   1.000
_cell.angle_alpha   90.00
_cell.angle_beta   90.00
_cell.angle_gamma   90.00
#
_symmetry.space_group_name_H-M   'P 1'
#
loop_
_entity.id
_entity.type
_entity.pdbx_description
1 polymer ?
#
loop_
_entity_poly.entity_id
_entity_poly.type
_entity_poly.pdbx_seq_one_letter_code
_entity_poly.pdbx_strand_id
1 'polypeptide(L)' 'MVSFSTWGMPELVNAHLDRMPSLRELFYAAGSVQSFARPFLARDIAVVSAWAANAVPVAEFALGQVLLACKGCFRN' A
#
# COMPACT_ATOMS: atom_id res chain seq x y z
N MET A 1 -17.52 -9.76 5.02
CA MET A 1 -17.47 -8.38 4.53
C MET A 1 -16.08 -8.11 4.00
N VAL A 2 -16.00 -7.40 2.89
CA VAL A 2 -14.74 -6.97 2.28
C VAL A 2 -14.68 -5.44 2.27
N SER A 3 -13.48 -4.87 2.33
CA SER A 3 -13.27 -3.42 2.23
C SER A 3 -12.22 -3.11 1.18
N PHE A 4 -12.32 -1.92 0.59
CA PHE A 4 -11.41 -1.43 -0.44
C PHE A 4 -10.81 -0.10 0.00
N SER A 5 -9.51 0.07 -0.21
CA SER A 5 -8.83 1.33 0.10
C SER A 5 -7.58 1.55 -0.77
N THR A 6 -6.89 2.66 -0.56
CA THR A 6 -5.70 3.07 -1.31
C THR A 6 -4.81 3.99 -0.47
N TRP A 7 -3.84 4.65 -1.09
CA TRP A 7 -2.97 5.64 -0.47
C TRP A 7 -3.74 6.65 0.38
N GLY A 8 -3.20 6.98 1.55
CA GLY A 8 -3.87 7.86 2.51
C GLY A 8 -4.98 7.19 3.33
N MET A 9 -5.13 5.86 3.27
CA MET A 9 -6.02 5.13 4.18
C MET A 9 -5.70 5.50 5.65
N PRO A 10 -6.72 5.86 6.45
CA PRO A 10 -6.51 6.10 7.87
C PRO A 10 -6.03 4.82 8.57
N GLU A 11 -5.17 4.97 9.55
CA GLU A 11 -4.70 3.84 10.35
C GLU A 11 -5.85 3.29 11.21
N LEU A 12 -6.22 2.03 10.99
CA LEU A 12 -7.26 1.37 11.77
C LEU A 12 -6.65 0.71 13.01
N VAL A 13 -6.91 1.30 14.17
CA VAL A 13 -6.58 0.68 15.47
C VAL A 13 -7.56 -0.44 15.81
N ASN A 14 -7.19 -1.26 16.79
CA ASN A 14 -7.97 -2.40 17.28
C ASN A 14 -9.45 -2.05 17.51
N ALA A 15 -9.73 -0.95 18.21
CA ALA A 15 -11.10 -0.51 18.51
C ALA A 15 -11.95 -0.21 17.25
N HIS A 16 -11.34 0.16 16.13
CA HIS A 16 -12.04 0.32 14.86
C HIS A 16 -12.44 -1.03 14.26
N LEU A 17 -11.52 -2.00 14.30
CA LEU A 17 -11.74 -3.35 13.77
C LEU A 17 -12.76 -4.12 14.61
N ASP A 18 -12.81 -3.88 15.92
CA ASP A 18 -13.79 -4.50 16.82
C ASP A 18 -15.24 -4.07 16.47
N ARG A 19 -15.40 -2.90 15.83
CA ARG A 19 -16.69 -2.43 15.29
C ARG A 19 -17.02 -3.00 13.92
N MET A 20 -16.14 -3.82 13.34
CA MET A 20 -16.28 -4.44 12.02
C MET A 20 -16.15 -5.98 12.13
N PRO A 21 -16.95 -6.66 12.97
CA PRO A 21 -16.77 -8.08 13.28
C PRO A 21 -16.96 -9.02 12.09
N SER A 22 -17.57 -8.54 11.01
CA SER A 22 -17.76 -9.31 9.77
C SER A 22 -16.68 -9.07 8.71
N LEU A 23 -15.70 -8.18 8.96
CA LEU A 23 -14.59 -7.90 8.05
C LEU A 23 -13.69 -9.11 7.93
N ARG A 24 -13.43 -9.54 6.69
CA ARG A 24 -12.61 -10.72 6.39
C ARG A 24 -11.43 -10.39 5.48
N GLU A 25 -11.57 -9.37 4.64
CA GLU A 25 -10.54 -9.02 3.66
C GLU A 25 -10.47 -7.50 3.45
N LEU A 26 -9.24 -6.99 3.34
CA LEU A 26 -8.92 -5.63 2.93
C LEU A 26 -8.18 -5.68 1.59
N PHE A 27 -8.79 -5.14 0.54
CA PHE A 27 -8.17 -4.90 -0.75
C PHE A 27 -7.55 -3.50 -0.79
N TYR A 28 -6.24 -3.43 -0.65
CA TYR A 28 -5.46 -2.21 -0.67
C TYR A 28 -4.86 -1.96 -2.06
N ALA A 29 -5.51 -1.11 -2.85
CA ALA A 29 -5.08 -0.73 -4.20
C ALA A 29 -3.91 0.28 -4.17
N ALA A 30 -2.83 -0.08 -3.48
CA ALA A 30 -1.64 0.71 -3.26
C ALA A 30 -0.44 -0.21 -2.92
N GLY A 31 0.69 0.38 -2.51
CA GLY A 31 1.95 -0.35 -2.31
C GLY A 31 2.04 -1.08 -0.97
N SER A 32 3.18 -0.96 -0.30
CA SER A 32 3.48 -1.70 0.92
C SER A 32 2.42 -1.51 2.01
N VAL A 33 2.08 -2.61 2.69
CA VAL A 33 1.13 -2.65 3.81
C VAL A 33 1.83 -2.81 5.16
N GLN A 34 3.16 -2.83 5.17
CA GLN A 34 3.96 -3.18 6.35
C GLN A 34 3.69 -2.27 7.55
N SER A 35 3.35 -0.99 7.29
CA SER A 35 3.05 -0.01 8.33
C SER A 35 1.75 -0.28 9.10
N PHE A 36 0.75 -0.91 8.48
CA PHE A 36 -0.59 -1.02 9.07
C PHE A 36 -1.20 -2.43 9.05
N ALA A 37 -0.61 -3.43 8.38
CA ALA A 37 -1.25 -4.74 8.20
C ALA A 37 -1.37 -5.55 9.50
N ARG A 38 -0.51 -5.30 10.51
CA ARG A 38 -0.40 -6.16 11.70
C ARG A 38 -1.73 -6.36 12.45
N PRO A 39 -2.55 -5.32 12.74
CA PRO A 39 -3.82 -5.51 13.46
C PRO A 39 -4.87 -6.31 12.68
N PHE A 40 -4.82 -6.29 11.35
CA PHE A 40 -5.70 -7.08 10.47
C PHE A 40 -5.29 -8.55 10.50
N LEU A 41 -3.99 -8.81 10.27
CA LEU A 41 -3.44 -10.18 10.26
C LEU A 41 -3.60 -10.87 11.61
N ALA A 42 -3.49 -10.13 12.72
CA ALA A 42 -3.72 -10.67 14.07
C ALA A 42 -5.18 -11.10 14.34
N ARG A 43 -6.12 -10.76 13.44
CA ARG A 43 -7.54 -11.11 13.50
C ARG A 43 -7.98 -12.03 12.35
N ASP A 44 -7.01 -12.66 11.66
CA ASP A 44 -7.26 -13.49 10.47
C ASP A 44 -7.99 -12.73 9.34
N ILE A 45 -7.80 -11.41 9.27
CA ILE A 45 -8.30 -10.58 8.17
C ILE A 45 -7.22 -10.54 7.08
N ALA A 46 -7.52 -11.05 5.89
CA ALA A 46 -6.59 -11.05 4.78
C ALA A 46 -6.32 -9.62 4.28
N VAL A 47 -5.06 -9.32 3.98
CA VAL A 47 -4.66 -8.03 3.39
C VAL A 47 -4.06 -8.28 2.02
N VAL A 48 -4.73 -7.78 0.99
CA VAL A 48 -4.30 -7.86 -0.41
C VAL A 48 -3.73 -6.50 -0.82
N SER A 49 -2.60 -6.48 -1.53
CA SER A 49 -1.96 -5.24 -1.96
C SER A 49 -1.55 -5.28 -3.44
N ALA A 50 -1.55 -4.11 -4.08
CA ALA A 50 -1.09 -3.90 -5.45
C ALA A 50 0.44 -3.72 -5.56
N TRP A 51 1.21 -4.00 -4.51
CA TRP A 51 2.68 -3.83 -4.51
C TRP A 51 3.38 -4.49 -5.70
N ALA A 52 2.95 -5.69 -6.10
CA ALA A 52 3.52 -6.41 -7.22
C ALA A 52 3.22 -5.74 -8.56
N ALA A 53 1.97 -5.26 -8.75
CA ALA A 53 1.58 -4.51 -9.94
C ALA A 53 2.32 -3.16 -10.04
N ASN A 54 2.60 -2.53 -8.90
CA ASN A 54 3.37 -1.28 -8.85
C ASN A 54 4.87 -1.49 -9.09
N ALA A 55 5.41 -2.71 -8.96
CA ALA A 55 6.85 -2.94 -9.02
C ALA A 55 7.48 -2.51 -10.35
N VAL A 56 6.84 -2.85 -11.48
CA VAL A 56 7.33 -2.52 -12.83
C VAL A 56 7.36 -1.00 -13.06
N PRO A 57 6.23 -0.25 -12.95
CA PRO A 57 6.25 1.19 -13.21
C PRO A 57 7.13 1.96 -12.22
N VAL A 58 7.24 1.49 -10.96
CA VAL A 58 8.17 2.11 -9.99
C VAL A 58 9.63 1.94 -10.42
N ALA A 59 10.01 0.74 -10.88
CA ALA A 59 11.37 0.48 -11.37
C ALA A 59 11.68 1.32 -12.63
N GLU A 60 10.74 1.40 -13.57
CA GLU A 60 10.88 2.21 -14.79
C GLU A 60 10.99 3.71 -14.47
N PHE A 61 10.13 4.20 -13.56
CA PHE A 61 10.20 5.59 -13.10
C PHE A 61 11.55 5.88 -12.45
N ALA A 62 12.02 5.03 -11.54
CA ALA A 62 13.31 5.18 -10.87
C ALA A 62 14.47 5.20 -11.88
N LEU A 63 14.48 4.29 -12.85
CA LEU A 63 15.46 4.29 -13.94
C LEU A 63 15.41 5.60 -14.74
N GLY A 64 14.21 6.08 -15.09
CA GLY A 64 14.03 7.35 -15.77
C GLY A 64 14.63 8.52 -14.99
N GLN A 65 14.41 8.57 -13.67
CA GLN A 65 15.00 9.60 -12.80
C GLN A 65 16.53 9.53 -12.79
N VAL A 66 17.12 8.33 -12.72
CA VAL A 66 18.59 8.14 -12.79
C VAL A 66 19.15 8.68 -14.11
N LEU A 67 18.53 8.33 -15.24
CA LEU A 67 18.98 8.78 -16.56
C LEU A 67 18.88 10.30 -16.71
N LEU A 68 17.78 10.91 -16.27
CA LEU A 68 17.59 12.36 -16.29
C LEU A 68 18.62 13.09 -15.42
N ALA A 69 18.94 12.55 -14.25
CA ALA A 69 20.00 13.09 -13.39
C ALA A 69 21.36 13.05 -14.09
N CYS A 70 21.71 11.95 -14.77
CA CYS A 70 22.93 11.86 -15.56
C CYS A 70 22.98 12.84 -16.74
N LYS A 71 21.81 13.24 -17.27
CA LYS A 71 21.70 14.25 -18.34
C LYS A 71 21.67 15.70 -17.82
N GLY A 72 21.77 15.90 -16.51
CA GLY A 72 21.78 17.22 -15.90
C GLY A 72 20.41 17.90 -15.80
N CYS A 73 19.30 17.16 -15.98
CA CYS A 73 17.95 17.71 -15.98
C CYS A 73 17.52 18.35 -14.64
N PHE A 74 18.24 18.08 -13.55
CA PHE A 74 17.97 18.64 -12.22
C PHE A 74 18.96 19.73 -11.80
N ARG A 75 19.84 20.19 -12.70
CA ARG A 75 20.73 21.33 -12.44
C ARG A 75 19.96 22.62 -12.77
N ASN A 76 19.86 23.52 -11.80
CA ASN A 76 19.33 24.88 -11.96
C ASN A 76 20.25 25.74 -12.79
#